data_AF-B3SE03-F1
#
_entry.id   AF-B3SE03-F1
#
_cell.length_a   1.000
_cell.length_b   1.000
_cell.length_c   1.000
_cell.angle_alpha   90.00
_cell.angle_beta   90.00
_cell.angle_gamma   90.00
#
_symmetry.space_group_name_H-M   'P 1'
#
loop_
_entity.id
_entity.type
_entity.pdbx_description
1 polymer ?
#
loop_
_entity_poly.entity_id
_entity_poly.type
_entity_poly.pdbx_seq_one_letter_code
_entity_poly.pdbx_strand_id
1 'polypeptide(L)'
;MEENTFFYLYLLADALDACTGKYCGRTVLENGQLTACGPCLCGFRPNASGICQPCALPLIVYDWLFLLFMSSFSLVLHFFFIDHYVRTDSKRLTIWHGSAIFEAIVSAIISILTSRPIGEFYTANVIKG
;
A
#
# COMPACT_ATOMS: atom_id res chain seq x y z
N MET A 1 -31.63 21.55 -25.77
CA MET A 1 -32.19 21.65 -24.41
C MET A 1 -31.89 20.43 -23.53
N GLU A 2 -31.16 19.41 -24.03
CA GLU A 2 -30.85 18.18 -23.28
C GLU A 2 -29.56 18.23 -22.43
N GLU A 3 -28.59 19.10 -22.75
CA GLU A 3 -27.35 19.21 -21.96
C GLU A 3 -27.57 19.80 -20.55
N ASN A 4 -28.54 20.70 -20.40
CA ASN A 4 -28.86 21.32 -19.10
C ASN A 4 -29.40 20.29 -18.10
N THR A 5 -30.25 19.37 -18.55
CA THR A 5 -30.86 18.34 -17.68
C THR A 5 -29.82 17.36 -17.15
N PHE A 6 -28.82 17.01 -17.98
CA PHE A 6 -27.72 16.13 -17.58
C PHE A 6 -26.80 16.78 -16.54
N PHE A 7 -26.51 18.08 -16.71
CA PHE A 7 -25.71 18.86 -15.76
C PHE A 7 -26.42 19.05 -14.40
N TYR A 8 -27.73 19.32 -14.42
CA TYR A 8 -28.53 19.44 -13.19
C TYR A 8 -28.71 18.09 -12.46
N LEU A 9 -28.78 16.97 -13.18
CA LEU A 9 -28.78 15.61 -12.60
C LEU A 9 -27.46 15.29 -11.89
N TYR A 10 -26.32 15.72 -12.43
CA TYR A 10 -25.01 15.53 -11.81
C TYR A 10 -24.83 16.37 -10.54
N LEU A 11 -25.34 17.62 -10.56
CA LEU A 11 -25.33 18.52 -9.40
C LEU A 11 -26.24 18.03 -8.26
N LEU A 12 -27.40 17.44 -8.59
CA LEU A 12 -28.28 16.82 -7.58
C LEU A 12 -27.69 15.53 -7.01
N ALA A 13 -26.91 14.78 -7.80
CA ALA A 13 -26.24 13.57 -7.35
C ALA A 13 -25.11 13.85 -6.34
N ASP A 14 -24.36 14.96 -6.50
CA ASP A 14 -23.33 15.37 -5.53
C ASP A 14 -23.93 15.87 -4.20
N ALA A 15 -25.16 16.39 -4.26
CA ALA A 15 -25.87 16.95 -3.12
C ALA A 15 -26.66 15.92 -2.29
N LEU A 16 -27.03 14.75 -2.85
CA LEU A 16 -28.02 13.89 -2.20
C LEU A 16 -27.42 12.84 -1.25
N ASP A 17 -26.46 12.00 -1.64
CA ASP A 17 -25.99 10.95 -0.71
C ASP A 17 -24.66 10.33 -1.19
N ALA A 18 -23.61 10.54 -0.40
CA ALA A 18 -22.26 9.96 -0.55
C ALA A 18 -21.49 10.28 -1.86
N CYS A 19 -20.19 10.59 -1.71
CA CYS A 19 -19.25 10.67 -2.82
C CYS A 19 -19.30 9.39 -3.66
N THR A 20 -19.62 9.51 -4.95
CA THR A 20 -19.73 8.38 -5.90
C THR A 20 -18.36 7.87 -6.32
N GLY A 21 -17.62 7.26 -5.38
CA GLY A 21 -16.33 6.64 -5.64
C GLY A 21 -15.72 5.99 -4.40
N LYS A 22 -15.17 4.77 -4.54
CA LYS A 22 -14.55 4.02 -3.43
C LYS A 22 -13.32 4.71 -2.81
N TYR A 23 -12.75 5.70 -3.51
CA TYR A 23 -11.58 6.47 -3.09
C TYR A 23 -11.85 7.98 -3.05
N CYS A 24 -13.10 8.38 -3.29
CA CYS A 24 -13.51 9.78 -3.26
C CYS A 24 -14.18 10.08 -1.92
N GLY A 25 -13.79 11.19 -1.29
CA GLY A 25 -14.32 11.59 -0.01
C GLY A 25 -14.12 13.08 0.24
N ARG A 26 -14.59 13.54 1.39
CA ARG A 26 -14.40 14.90 1.89
C ARG A 26 -13.32 14.90 2.97
N THR A 27 -12.51 15.94 2.99
CA THR A 27 -11.52 16.18 4.05
C THR A 27 -12.06 17.24 5.00
N VAL A 28 -11.82 17.07 6.30
CA VAL A 28 -12.20 18.04 7.33
C VAL A 28 -11.07 19.06 7.44
N LEU A 29 -11.33 20.32 7.10
CA LEU A 29 -10.38 21.41 7.32
C LEU A 29 -10.34 21.78 8.82
N GLU A 30 -9.24 22.37 9.29
CA GLU A 30 -9.07 22.85 10.67
C GLU A 30 -10.20 23.80 11.14
N ASN A 31 -10.91 24.42 10.20
CA ASN A 31 -12.05 25.31 10.47
C ASN A 31 -13.39 24.57 10.66
N GLY A 32 -13.40 23.23 10.66
CA GLY A 32 -14.61 22.41 10.74
C GLY A 32 -15.44 22.38 9.45
N GLN A 33 -14.97 23.00 8.37
CA GLN A 33 -15.61 22.95 7.05
C GLN A 33 -15.19 21.70 6.28
N LEU A 34 -16.15 21.08 5.58
CA LEU A 34 -15.93 19.95 4.69
C LEU A 34 -15.54 20.45 3.30
N THR A 35 -14.49 19.90 2.70
CA THR A 35 -14.18 20.18 1.29
C THR A 35 -15.25 19.64 0.35
N ALA A 36 -15.26 20.16 -0.87
CA ALA A 36 -15.94 19.51 -2.00
C ALA A 36 -15.47 18.04 -2.14
N CYS A 37 -16.32 17.20 -2.74
CA CYS A 37 -15.98 15.80 -2.98
C CYS A 37 -14.75 15.70 -3.91
N GLY A 38 -13.72 14.98 -3.47
CA GLY A 38 -12.47 14.85 -4.21
C GLY A 38 -11.72 13.56 -3.91
N PRO A 39 -10.62 13.27 -4.63
CA PRO A 39 -9.79 12.10 -4.35
C PRO A 39 -9.10 12.25 -2.99
N CYS A 40 -9.19 11.21 -2.15
CA CYS A 40 -8.41 11.18 -0.91
C CYS A 40 -6.91 11.04 -1.21
N LEU A 41 -6.06 11.61 -0.36
CA LEU A 41 -4.60 11.47 -0.43
C LEU A 41 -4.19 9.99 -0.26
N CYS A 42 -3.02 9.62 -0.78
CA CYS A 42 -2.48 8.27 -0.61
C CYS A 42 -2.38 7.92 0.88
N GLY A 43 -2.94 6.77 1.27
CA GLY A 43 -3.04 6.35 2.68
C GLY A 43 -4.35 6.74 3.38
N PHE A 44 -5.29 7.39 2.69
CA PHE A 44 -6.62 7.72 3.21
C PHE A 44 -7.73 7.05 2.39
N ARG A 45 -8.80 6.66 3.06
CA ARG A 45 -9.98 6.03 2.45
C ARG A 45 -11.26 6.63 3.03
N PRO A 46 -12.32 6.84 2.22
CA PRO A 46 -13.60 7.32 2.72
C PRO A 46 -14.27 6.28 3.64
N ASN A 47 -14.81 6.75 4.77
CA ASN A 47 -15.74 5.98 5.62
C ASN A 47 -17.14 5.91 4.96
N ALA A 48 -18.08 5.15 5.54
CA ALA A 48 -19.47 5.06 5.07
C ALA A 48 -20.17 6.43 4.94
N SER A 49 -19.72 7.42 5.73
CA SER A 49 -20.18 8.81 5.67
C SER A 49 -19.47 9.68 4.61
N GLY A 50 -18.58 9.10 3.80
CA GLY A 50 -17.86 9.81 2.73
C GLY A 50 -16.72 10.73 3.21
N ILE A 51 -16.20 10.54 4.43
CA ILE A 51 -15.10 11.34 5.00
C ILE A 51 -13.79 10.58 4.87
N CYS A 52 -12.73 11.21 4.36
CA CYS A 52 -11.40 10.61 4.23
C CYS A 52 -10.79 10.37 5.62
N GLN A 53 -10.58 9.10 5.97
CA GLN A 53 -9.91 8.67 7.21
C GLN A 53 -8.63 7.89 6.85
N PRO A 54 -7.56 7.93 7.67
CA PRO A 54 -6.39 7.09 7.44
C PRO A 54 -6.75 5.61 7.34
N CYS A 55 -6.10 4.90 6.43
CA CYS A 55 -6.24 3.46 6.25
C CYS A 55 -5.61 2.71 7.43
N ALA A 56 -6.44 2.24 8.36
CA ALA A 56 -6.02 1.35 9.45
C ALA A 56 -6.42 -0.11 9.14
N LEU A 57 -5.98 -0.64 7.98
CA LEU A 57 -6.22 -2.05 7.67
C LEU A 57 -5.16 -2.91 8.38
N PRO A 58 -5.57 -3.89 9.21
CA PRO A 58 -4.63 -4.84 9.78
C PRO A 58 -4.04 -5.69 8.64
N LEU A 59 -2.73 -5.94 8.69
CA LEU A 59 -2.05 -6.83 7.76
C LEU A 59 -2.54 -8.27 8.01
N ILE A 60 -3.32 -8.81 7.07
CA ILE A 60 -3.82 -10.18 7.19
C ILE A 60 -2.72 -11.18 6.82
N VAL A 61 -2.85 -12.43 7.26
CA VAL A 61 -1.87 -13.51 6.96
C VAL A 61 -1.61 -13.65 5.45
N TYR A 62 -2.63 -13.43 4.63
CA TYR A 62 -2.50 -13.44 3.17
C TYR A 62 -1.53 -12.37 2.65
N ASP A 63 -1.57 -11.16 3.23
CA ASP A 63 -0.69 -10.07 2.82
C ASP A 63 0.77 -10.39 3.16
N TRP A 64 1.02 -11.03 4.30
CA TRP A 64 2.35 -11.52 4.67
C TRP A 64 2.87 -12.60 3.72
N LEU A 65 2.03 -13.57 3.37
CA LEU A 65 2.39 -14.61 2.40
C LEU A 65 2.69 -14.00 1.03
N PHE A 66 1.91 -13.00 0.62
CA PHE A 66 2.13 -12.28 -0.63
C PHE A 66 3.45 -11.51 -0.63
N LEU A 67 3.75 -10.77 0.45
CA LEU A 67 5.01 -10.05 0.61
C LEU A 67 6.20 -11.02 0.58
N LEU A 68 6.09 -12.16 1.28
CA LEU A 68 7.11 -13.20 1.29
C LEU A 68 7.31 -13.78 -0.12
N PHE A 69 6.24 -14.06 -0.85
CA PHE A 69 6.31 -14.60 -2.20
C PHE A 69 6.99 -13.62 -3.16
N MET A 70 6.61 -12.35 -3.13
CA MET A 70 7.19 -11.32 -3.99
C MET A 70 8.68 -11.10 -3.68
N SER A 71 9.06 -11.09 -2.40
CA SER A 71 10.46 -10.96 -1.98
C SER A 71 11.28 -12.20 -2.36
N SER A 72 10.77 -13.41 -2.10
CA SER A 72 11.44 -14.67 -2.41
C SER A 72 11.65 -14.85 -3.92
N PHE A 73 10.69 -14.42 -4.74
CA PHE A 73 10.81 -14.49 -6.19
C PHE A 73 12.00 -13.65 -6.72
N SER A 74 12.15 -12.43 -6.21
CA SER A 74 13.30 -11.57 -6.55
C SER A 74 14.64 -12.22 -6.15
N LEU A 75 14.67 -12.89 -5.00
CA LEU A 75 15.88 -13.54 -4.47
C LEU A 75 16.28 -14.77 -5.30
N VAL A 76 15.31 -15.60 -5.69
CA VAL A 76 15.54 -16.75 -6.58
C VAL A 76 16.09 -16.31 -7.94
N LEU A 77 15.57 -15.20 -8.49
CA LEU A 77 16.10 -14.64 -9.74
C LEU A 77 17.56 -14.20 -9.61
N HIS A 78 17.93 -13.51 -8.53
CA HIS A 78 19.32 -13.10 -8.29
C HIS A 78 20.25 -14.32 -8.18
N PHE A 79 19.83 -15.37 -7.47
CA PHE A 79 20.61 -16.61 -7.38
C PHE A 79 20.76 -17.30 -8.73
N PHE A 80 19.69 -17.36 -9.52
CA PHE A 80 19.75 -17.95 -10.85
C PHE A 80 20.75 -17.22 -11.76
N PHE A 81 20.78 -15.87 -11.72
CA PHE A 81 21.77 -15.11 -12.48
C PHE A 81 23.20 -15.33 -12.00
N ILE A 82 23.41 -15.40 -10.67
CA ILE A 82 24.75 -15.65 -10.10
C ILE A 82 25.26 -17.04 -10.50
N ASP A 83 24.41 -18.06 -10.39
CA ASP A 83 24.76 -19.44 -10.79
C ASP A 83 25.04 -19.55 -12.29
N HIS A 84 24.25 -18.88 -13.12
CA HIS A 84 24.47 -18.85 -14.57
C HIS A 84 25.81 -18.23 -14.96
N TYR A 85 26.25 -17.17 -14.27
CA TYR A 85 27.50 -16.46 -14.60
C TYR A 85 28.75 -17.05 -13.94
N VAL A 86 28.63 -17.68 -12.76
CA VAL A 86 29.79 -18.19 -12.00
C VAL A 86 29.87 -19.71 -12.12
N ARG A 87 30.31 -20.21 -13.28
CA ARG A 87 30.38 -21.66 -13.59
C ARG A 87 31.57 -22.43 -12.99
N THR A 88 32.52 -21.79 -12.30
CA THR A 88 33.85 -22.43 -12.10
C THR A 88 34.45 -22.34 -10.67
N ASP A 89 34.05 -21.37 -9.84
CA ASP A 89 34.66 -21.20 -8.50
C ASP A 89 33.64 -21.31 -7.36
N SER A 90 33.51 -22.51 -6.77
CA SER A 90 32.56 -22.82 -5.69
C SER A 90 32.74 -21.93 -4.45
N LYS A 91 33.96 -21.47 -4.16
CA LYS A 91 34.27 -20.64 -2.99
C LYS A 91 33.81 -19.19 -3.17
N ARG A 92 33.97 -18.66 -4.39
CA ARG A 92 33.48 -17.33 -4.75
C ARG A 92 31.96 -17.33 -4.79
N LEU A 93 31.37 -18.40 -5.33
CA LEU A 93 29.92 -18.57 -5.41
C LEU A 93 29.24 -18.35 -4.04
N THR A 94 29.75 -18.96 -2.96
CA THR A 94 29.18 -18.81 -1.61
C THR A 94 29.18 -17.36 -1.10
N ILE A 95 30.23 -16.58 -1.42
CA ILE A 95 30.36 -15.18 -0.97
C ILE A 95 29.30 -14.31 -1.66
N TRP A 96 29.11 -14.48 -2.97
CA TRP A 96 28.12 -13.75 -3.75
C TRP A 96 26.68 -14.07 -3.35
N HIS A 97 26.40 -15.34 -3.00
CA HIS A 97 25.09 -15.72 -2.48
C HIS A 97 24.83 -15.09 -1.11
N GLY A 98 25.84 -15.08 -0.22
CA GLY A 98 25.73 -14.46 1.10
C GLY A 98 25.46 -12.96 1.03
N SER A 99 26.16 -12.23 0.15
CA SER A 99 25.94 -10.79 -0.02
C SER A 99 24.55 -10.47 -0.59
N ALA A 100 24.08 -11.24 -1.59
CA ALA A 100 22.77 -11.03 -2.19
C ALA A 100 21.62 -11.26 -1.19
N ILE A 101 21.72 -12.27 -0.32
CA ILE A 101 20.74 -12.48 0.77
C ILE A 101 20.75 -11.28 1.72
N PHE A 102 21.94 -10.84 2.11
CA PHE A 102 22.08 -9.73 3.05
C PHE A 102 21.46 -8.45 2.50
N GLU A 103 21.76 -8.09 1.25
CA GLU A 103 21.18 -6.93 0.57
C GLU A 103 19.65 -7.04 0.45
N ALA A 104 19.14 -8.22 0.09
CA ALA A 104 17.70 -8.45 -0.03
C ALA A 104 16.97 -8.29 1.33
N ILE A 105 17.54 -8.85 2.41
CA ILE A 105 16.98 -8.72 3.76
C ILE A 105 17.01 -7.27 4.22
N VAL A 106 18.16 -6.59 4.07
CA VAL A 106 18.32 -5.18 4.45
C VAL A 106 17.35 -4.30 3.67
N SER A 107 17.20 -4.52 2.36
CA SER A 107 16.24 -3.79 1.52
C SER A 107 14.79 -4.01 1.94
N ALA A 108 14.41 -5.26 2.27
CA ALA A 108 13.08 -5.58 2.77
C ALA A 108 12.77 -4.87 4.10
N ILE A 109 13.73 -4.92 5.04
CA ILE A 109 13.62 -4.23 6.34
C ILE A 109 13.47 -2.72 6.12
N ILE A 110 14.37 -2.10 5.35
CA ILE A 110 14.33 -0.67 5.05
C ILE A 110 13.01 -0.26 4.38
N SER A 111 12.50 -1.07 3.44
CA SER A 111 11.24 -0.80 2.75
C SER A 111 10.05 -0.78 3.70
N ILE A 112 9.97 -1.75 4.62
CA ILE A 112 8.93 -1.81 5.64
C ILE A 112 9.04 -0.62 6.60
N LEU A 113 10.25 -0.25 7.02
CA LEU A 113 10.50 0.91 7.88
C LEU A 113 10.19 2.26 7.21
N THR A 114 10.35 2.35 5.88
CA THR A 114 10.11 3.58 5.11
C THR A 114 8.64 3.74 4.71
N SER A 115 7.92 2.63 4.53
CA SER A 115 6.48 2.67 4.26
C SER A 115 5.73 3.30 5.43
N ARG A 116 4.89 4.32 5.16
CA ARG A 116 4.02 4.89 6.20
C ARG A 116 2.98 3.84 6.62
N PRO A 117 2.61 3.73 7.92
CA PRO A 117 3.00 4.58 9.04
C PRO A 117 4.37 4.20 9.63
N ILE A 118 5.23 5.21 9.75
CA ILE A 118 6.56 5.08 10.33
C ILE A 118 6.38 4.94 11.85
N GLY A 119 6.72 3.79 12.42
CA GLY A 119 6.81 3.63 13.87
C GLY A 119 5.54 3.21 14.61
N GLU A 120 4.42 2.95 13.94
CA GLU A 120 3.33 2.17 14.55
C GLU A 120 3.56 0.68 14.27
N PHE A 121 4.42 0.06 15.08
CA PHE A 121 4.32 -1.38 15.26
C PHE A 121 2.95 -1.63 15.89
N TYR A 122 1.92 -1.90 15.07
CA TYR A 122 0.76 -2.62 15.54
C TYR A 122 1.30 -3.95 16.02
N THR A 123 1.65 -3.97 17.31
CA THR A 123 2.20 -5.12 18.00
C THR A 123 1.34 -6.32 17.66
N ALA A 124 1.99 -7.45 17.48
CA ALA A 124 1.46 -8.80 17.53
C ALA A 124 0.56 -9.03 18.77
N ASN A 125 -0.60 -8.38 18.80
CA ASN A 125 -1.67 -8.44 19.80
C ASN A 125 -3.02 -8.68 19.10
N VAL A 126 -2.99 -9.31 17.92
CA VAL A 126 -4.15 -10.00 17.33
C VAL A 126 -3.97 -11.52 17.52
N ILE A 127 -3.47 -11.91 18.68
CA ILE A 127 -3.59 -13.26 19.23
C ILE A 127 -4.27 -13.13 20.61
N LYS A 128 -5.43 -12.45 20.64
CA LYS A 128 -6.47 -12.47 21.69
C LYS A 128 -7.51 -11.41 21.35
N GLY A 129 -8.58 -11.83 20.71
CA GLY A 129 -9.73 -11.00 20.34
C GLY A 129 -10.61 -11.77 19.39
#